data_AF-A0A223CYA7-F1
#
_entry.id   AF-A0A223CYA7-F1
#
_cell.length_a   1.000
_cell.length_b   1.000
_cell.length_c   1.000
_cell.angle_alpha   90.00
_cell.angle_beta   90.00
_cell.angle_gamma   90.00
#
_symmetry.space_group_name_H-M   'P 1'
#
loop_
_entity.id
_entity.type
_entity.pdbx_description
1 polymer ?
#
loop_
_entity_poly.entity_id
_entity_poly.type
_entity_poly.pdbx_seq_one_letter_code
_entity_poly.pdbx_strand_id
1 'polypeptide(L)'
;MKKNKLLGAAMLAVALVGTAALPTGFNHANAASNIVINEVMWNQTSGGEWVELYNPTSAAIDVSGLLLSDNEGTDTAEGEYWIPTGTSIPAGGYLTIGASNSSATLKWTSTGPAFSNSGDGVYLVRDSNKDGMWSAADKIDGFEFITSWGGNGNGYSLERKSADGTSTLQATWGQSTALNGTPNAKNSISTDSGGGDGGTTPPQTGGNKVVLFDNAHCNTCGNADWVINGAYSDFATALRNAGYTVRENTAPITSTVLSGVDVLVLPEPNTNFTAAEKTAINNFVLNSGKGLYIISDHIVSDRNNDGWDSVEIFNGYLQGQYNAANEWIGKSFGFRVNENDITQEPMTDVRAHAITNGVTSVAAWNGATFTITNSTYAKGLVYLTDTSVGPYVVASQLPSGGRVSAIGDSSPYNDGSGLTSVANYNSWPQYGHAKLAVNTVKWLAKDL
;
A
#
# COMPACT_ATOMS: atom_id res chain seq x y z
N MET A 1 53.68 54.78 -42.98
CA MET A 1 53.05 54.51 -44.30
C MET A 1 51.95 53.47 -44.10
N LYS A 2 50.71 53.73 -44.55
CA LYS A 2 49.50 52.85 -44.60
C LYS A 2 48.86 52.53 -43.23
N LYS A 3 47.74 53.18 -42.87
CA LYS A 3 46.30 53.01 -43.26
C LYS A 3 45.56 51.94 -42.43
N ASN A 4 44.64 52.45 -41.61
CA ASN A 4 43.35 51.93 -41.12
C ASN A 4 42.94 50.48 -41.46
N LYS A 5 42.36 49.79 -40.47
CA LYS A 5 40.93 49.42 -40.47
C LYS A 5 40.51 48.84 -39.10
N LEU A 6 39.41 49.39 -38.56
CA LEU A 6 38.58 48.72 -37.57
C LEU A 6 38.01 47.43 -38.18
N LEU A 7 38.10 46.33 -37.45
CA LEU A 7 37.14 45.22 -37.50
C LEU A 7 36.94 44.70 -36.07
N GLY A 8 35.67 44.62 -35.66
CA GLY A 8 35.27 44.17 -34.33
C GLY A 8 35.63 42.72 -34.06
N ALA A 9 35.96 42.44 -32.81
CA ALA A 9 36.05 41.08 -32.27
C ALA A 9 35.02 40.96 -31.14
N ALA A 10 34.24 39.89 -31.23
CA ALA A 10 33.10 39.56 -30.39
C ALA A 10 33.47 39.50 -28.90
N MET A 11 32.55 40.01 -28.06
CA MET A 11 32.49 39.60 -26.65
C MET A 11 32.13 38.12 -26.61
N LEU A 12 33.12 37.27 -26.35
CA LEU A 12 32.90 35.87 -25.99
C LEU A 12 32.53 35.85 -24.50
N ALA A 13 31.23 35.76 -24.22
CA ALA A 13 30.76 35.42 -22.88
C ALA A 13 31.18 33.98 -22.58
N VAL A 14 32.20 33.82 -21.74
CA VAL A 14 32.53 32.52 -21.13
C VAL A 14 31.43 32.25 -20.11
N ALA A 15 30.40 31.53 -20.53
CA ALA A 15 29.47 30.90 -19.59
C ALA A 15 30.28 29.88 -18.79
N LEU A 16 30.53 30.20 -17.53
CA LEU A 16 30.98 29.24 -16.53
C LEU A 16 29.85 28.22 -16.38
N VAL A 17 29.90 27.13 -17.14
CA VAL A 17 29.04 25.97 -16.91
C VAL A 17 29.54 25.37 -15.61
N GLY A 18 28.93 25.77 -14.51
CA GLY A 18 29.01 25.02 -13.27
C GLY A 18 28.52 23.62 -13.59
N THR A 19 29.44 22.65 -13.62
CA THR A 19 29.08 21.25 -13.60
C THR A 19 28.37 21.02 -12.27
N ALA A 20 27.05 21.10 -12.28
CA ALA A 20 26.25 20.52 -11.22
C ALA A 20 26.63 19.03 -11.21
N ALA A 21 27.37 18.63 -10.19
CA ALA A 21 27.48 17.23 -9.86
C ALA A 21 26.03 16.71 -9.71
N LEU A 22 25.65 15.76 -10.57
CA LEU A 22 24.40 15.04 -10.40
C LEU A 22 24.41 14.46 -8.98
N PRO A 23 23.31 14.57 -8.20
CA PRO A 23 23.26 13.92 -6.91
C PRO A 23 23.33 12.41 -7.13
N THR A 24 24.52 11.83 -6.96
CA THR A 24 24.70 10.40 -6.77
C THR A 24 24.21 10.08 -5.38
N GLY A 25 22.94 9.70 -5.26
CA GLY A 25 22.36 9.37 -3.96
C GLY A 25 20.85 9.40 -3.91
N PHE A 26 20.15 8.88 -4.93
CA PHE A 26 18.92 8.18 -4.60
C PHE A 26 19.35 6.82 -4.07
N ASN A 27 18.99 6.50 -2.83
CA ASN A 27 19.10 5.12 -2.34
C ASN A 27 18.20 4.25 -3.23
N HIS A 28 18.77 3.66 -4.29
CA HIS A 28 18.10 2.70 -5.18
C HIS A 28 17.61 1.46 -4.42
N ALA A 29 18.10 1.24 -3.19
CA ALA A 29 17.83 0.07 -2.36
C ALA A 29 16.36 -0.13 -1.93
N ASN A 30 15.52 0.92 -1.88
CA ASN A 30 14.16 0.81 -1.34
C ASN A 30 13.03 0.75 -2.39
N ALA A 31 13.30 1.04 -3.67
CA ALA A 31 12.25 1.07 -4.71
C ALA A 31 11.97 -0.30 -5.31
N ALA A 32 12.98 -1.15 -5.46
CA ALA A 32 12.87 -2.47 -6.07
C ALA A 32 12.07 -3.49 -5.23
N SER A 33 11.83 -3.23 -3.94
CA SER A 33 11.07 -4.15 -3.07
C SER A 33 9.57 -4.24 -3.39
N ASN A 34 9.07 -3.38 -4.29
CA ASN A 34 7.67 -3.38 -4.71
C ASN A 34 7.43 -4.09 -6.05
N ILE A 35 8.47 -4.67 -6.67
CA ILE A 35 8.28 -5.50 -7.87
C ILE A 35 7.77 -6.86 -7.45
N VAL A 36 6.79 -7.35 -8.19
CA VAL A 36 6.18 -8.64 -7.94
C VAL A 36 6.35 -9.58 -9.13
N ILE A 37 6.43 -10.88 -8.86
CA ILE A 37 6.27 -11.91 -9.89
C ILE A 37 4.78 -11.98 -10.21
N ASN A 38 4.43 -11.78 -11.49
CA ASN A 38 3.05 -11.59 -11.94
C ASN A 38 2.51 -12.80 -12.70
N GLU A 39 3.34 -13.42 -13.54
CA GLU A 39 2.93 -14.49 -14.42
C GLU A 39 4.11 -15.43 -14.70
N VAL A 40 3.85 -16.73 -14.78
CA VAL A 40 4.87 -17.75 -15.04
C VAL A 40 4.38 -18.72 -16.11
N MET A 41 5.13 -18.80 -17.19
CA MET A 41 4.96 -19.81 -18.22
C MET A 41 6.01 -20.90 -18.03
N TRP A 42 5.65 -21.92 -17.27
CA TRP A 42 6.59 -22.91 -16.72
C TRP A 42 6.55 -24.28 -17.41
N ASN A 43 5.50 -24.62 -18.15
CA ASN A 43 5.40 -25.91 -18.84
C ASN A 43 4.62 -25.74 -20.14
N GLN A 44 5.29 -25.36 -21.22
CA GLN A 44 4.65 -25.23 -22.53
C GLN A 44 5.25 -26.15 -23.57
N THR A 45 4.36 -26.61 -24.46
CA THR A 45 4.66 -27.58 -25.50
C THR A 45 5.46 -26.98 -26.66
N SER A 46 5.46 -25.65 -26.80
CA SER A 46 6.27 -24.91 -27.77
C SER A 46 6.42 -23.45 -27.34
N GLY A 47 7.65 -22.91 -27.42
CA GLY A 47 7.89 -21.45 -27.27
C GLY A 47 8.55 -20.98 -25.98
N GLY A 48 9.39 -21.79 -25.32
CA GLY A 48 10.30 -21.39 -24.21
C GLY A 48 9.65 -20.84 -22.92
N GLU A 49 10.17 -21.25 -21.76
CA GLU A 49 9.65 -20.78 -20.48
C GLU A 49 9.92 -19.29 -20.27
N TRP A 50 9.11 -18.65 -19.42
CA TRP A 50 9.30 -17.25 -19.06
C TRP A 50 8.60 -16.89 -17.74
N VAL A 51 9.12 -15.84 -17.11
CA VAL A 51 8.58 -15.17 -15.93
C VAL A 51 8.28 -13.74 -16.29
N GLU A 52 7.16 -13.22 -15.80
CA GLU A 52 6.83 -11.81 -15.88
C GLU A 52 6.94 -11.12 -14.53
N LEU A 53 7.62 -9.99 -14.52
CA LEU A 53 7.64 -9.04 -13.42
C LEU A 53 6.63 -7.93 -13.68
N TYR A 54 5.91 -7.52 -12.63
CA TYR A 54 5.01 -6.37 -12.67
C TYR A 54 5.47 -5.29 -11.70
N ASN A 55 5.41 -4.05 -12.16
CA ASN A 55 5.56 -2.87 -11.32
C ASN A 55 4.17 -2.30 -10.98
N PRO A 56 3.59 -2.62 -9.81
CA PRO A 56 2.31 -2.07 -9.39
C PRO A 56 2.37 -0.57 -9.07
N THR A 57 3.57 0.01 -8.94
CA THR A 57 3.72 1.38 -8.50
C THR A 57 3.48 2.40 -9.61
N SER A 58 3.33 3.66 -9.20
CA SER A 58 3.09 4.81 -10.08
C SER A 58 4.36 5.45 -10.63
N ALA A 59 5.55 4.89 -10.35
CA ALA A 59 6.82 5.37 -10.86
C ALA A 59 7.57 4.23 -11.55
N ALA A 60 8.49 4.55 -12.46
CA ALA A 60 9.39 3.52 -13.00
C ALA A 60 10.27 2.97 -11.87
N ILE A 61 10.41 1.65 -11.80
CA ILE A 61 11.33 0.98 -10.88
C ILE A 61 12.52 0.47 -11.67
N ASP A 62 13.71 0.82 -11.21
CA ASP A 62 14.95 0.22 -11.68
C ASP A 62 15.09 -1.20 -11.10
N VAL A 63 15.18 -2.19 -11.99
CA VAL A 63 15.34 -3.62 -11.66
C VAL A 63 16.72 -4.14 -12.02
N SER A 64 17.65 -3.24 -12.36
CA SER A 64 19.02 -3.57 -12.72
C SER A 64 19.72 -4.37 -11.62
N GLY A 65 20.31 -5.49 -12.02
CA GLY A 65 21.13 -6.32 -11.12
C GLY A 65 20.34 -7.06 -10.05
N LEU A 66 19.02 -7.11 -10.11
CA LEU A 66 18.26 -8.12 -9.40
C LEU A 66 18.51 -9.50 -10.04
N LEU A 67 18.38 -10.54 -9.24
CA LEU A 67 18.57 -11.92 -9.66
C LEU A 67 17.21 -12.63 -9.71
N LEU A 68 16.93 -13.30 -10.83
CA LEU A 68 15.82 -14.23 -10.99
C LEU A 68 16.37 -15.65 -10.85
N SER A 69 15.82 -16.45 -9.96
CA SER A 69 16.29 -17.80 -9.60
C SER A 69 15.14 -18.81 -9.60
N ASP A 70 15.41 -20.07 -9.96
CA ASP A 70 14.45 -21.18 -9.80
C ASP A 70 14.62 -21.97 -8.49
N ASN A 71 15.78 -21.92 -7.85
CA ASN A 71 16.07 -22.63 -6.59
C ASN A 71 16.55 -21.72 -5.45
N GLU A 72 16.36 -22.18 -4.20
CA GLU A 72 16.96 -21.57 -3.00
C GLU A 72 18.48 -21.84 -2.94
N GLY A 73 19.28 -20.87 -3.39
CA GLY A 73 20.46 -20.33 -2.71
C GLY A 73 21.67 -21.21 -2.37
N THR A 74 21.81 -22.43 -2.90
CA THR A 74 22.98 -23.28 -2.58
C THR A 74 23.75 -23.83 -3.78
N ASP A 75 23.25 -23.68 -5.01
CA ASP A 75 23.96 -24.06 -6.23
C ASP A 75 24.16 -22.83 -7.12
N THR A 76 25.42 -22.55 -7.47
CA THR A 76 25.83 -21.36 -8.25
C THR A 76 25.98 -21.66 -9.74
N ALA A 77 25.66 -22.89 -10.17
CA ALA A 77 25.97 -23.38 -11.50
C ALA A 77 24.80 -23.31 -12.49
N GLU A 78 23.54 -23.33 -12.05
CA GLU A 78 22.35 -23.46 -12.90
C GLU A 78 21.14 -22.71 -12.29
N GLY A 79 20.27 -22.13 -13.12
CA GLY A 79 18.97 -21.62 -12.67
C GLY A 79 18.87 -20.11 -12.38
N GLU A 80 19.92 -19.34 -12.69
CA GLU A 80 20.03 -17.93 -12.32
C GLU A 80 20.10 -16.96 -13.53
N TYR A 81 19.41 -15.83 -13.40
CA TYR A 81 19.50 -14.73 -14.37
C TYR A 81 19.62 -13.37 -13.69
N TRP A 82 20.76 -12.70 -13.92
CA TRP A 82 20.99 -11.32 -13.51
C TRP A 82 20.38 -10.35 -14.50
N ILE A 83 19.44 -9.52 -14.02
CA ILE A 83 18.78 -8.52 -14.87
C ILE A 83 19.80 -7.46 -15.32
N PRO A 84 19.93 -7.19 -16.64
CA PRO A 84 20.94 -6.27 -17.16
C PRO A 84 20.86 -4.86 -16.58
N THR A 85 22.00 -4.18 -16.47
CA THR A 85 22.06 -2.78 -16.05
C THR A 85 21.31 -1.87 -17.03
N GLY A 86 20.59 -0.88 -16.48
CA GLY A 86 19.76 0.06 -17.24
C GLY A 86 18.34 -0.47 -17.51
N THR A 87 17.96 -1.58 -16.88
CA THR A 87 16.61 -2.14 -17.02
C THR A 87 15.68 -1.49 -16.00
N SER A 88 14.66 -0.80 -16.50
CA SER A 88 13.60 -0.22 -15.66
C SER A 88 12.23 -0.69 -16.14
N ILE A 89 11.34 -1.00 -15.21
CA ILE A 89 9.94 -1.29 -15.50
C ILE A 89 9.14 0.00 -15.27
N PRO A 90 8.45 0.55 -16.30
CA PRO A 90 7.61 1.73 -16.13
C PRO A 90 6.54 1.55 -15.05
N ALA A 91 5.94 2.65 -14.60
CA ALA A 91 4.78 2.64 -13.73
C ALA A 91 3.65 1.79 -14.33
N GLY A 92 3.07 0.85 -13.56
CA GLY A 92 2.07 -0.10 -14.07
C GLY A 92 2.59 -0.99 -15.22
N GLY A 93 3.91 -1.04 -15.40
CA GLY A 93 4.55 -1.74 -16.51
C GLY A 93 4.86 -3.19 -16.18
N TYR A 94 5.06 -3.96 -17.23
CA TYR A 94 5.36 -5.39 -17.17
C TYR A 94 6.70 -5.64 -17.86
N LEU A 95 7.43 -6.66 -17.39
CA LEU A 95 8.66 -7.10 -18.01
C LEU A 95 8.73 -8.63 -18.00
N THR A 96 8.66 -9.22 -19.19
CA THR A 96 8.90 -10.65 -19.39
C THR A 96 10.37 -10.96 -19.56
N ILE A 97 10.83 -12.00 -18.87
CA ILE A 97 12.19 -12.55 -18.90
C ILE A 97 12.06 -14.04 -19.17
N GLY A 98 12.75 -14.60 -20.17
CA GLY A 98 12.51 -15.98 -20.56
C GLY A 98 13.62 -16.65 -21.36
N ALA A 99 13.42 -17.93 -21.65
CA ALA A 99 14.32 -18.73 -22.45
C ALA A 99 14.51 -18.14 -23.86
N SER A 100 15.67 -18.41 -24.48
CA SER A 100 16.04 -17.90 -25.80
C SER A 100 15.00 -18.16 -26.91
N ASN A 101 14.25 -19.26 -26.82
CA ASN A 101 13.20 -19.64 -27.76
C ASN A 101 11.79 -19.11 -27.39
N SER A 102 11.67 -18.26 -26.38
CA SER A 102 10.39 -17.68 -25.95
C SER A 102 10.00 -16.38 -26.63
N SER A 103 8.82 -15.86 -26.30
CA SER A 103 8.36 -14.52 -26.70
C SER A 103 8.75 -13.40 -25.72
N ALA A 104 9.35 -13.72 -24.58
CA ALA A 104 9.75 -12.75 -23.54
C ALA A 104 10.66 -11.61 -24.04
N THR A 105 10.53 -10.43 -23.43
CA THR A 105 11.28 -9.22 -23.76
C THR A 105 12.78 -9.38 -23.49
N LEU A 106 13.16 -9.85 -22.30
CA LEU A 106 14.54 -10.19 -21.96
C LEU A 106 14.75 -11.69 -22.09
N LYS A 107 15.96 -12.07 -22.50
CA LYS A 107 16.33 -13.48 -22.73
C LYS A 107 17.43 -13.93 -21.79
N TRP A 108 17.19 -15.02 -21.08
CA TRP A 108 18.27 -15.77 -20.45
C TRP A 108 18.90 -16.74 -21.46
N THR A 109 20.23 -16.84 -21.40
CA THR A 109 21.00 -17.87 -22.13
C THR A 109 20.86 -19.22 -21.42
N SER A 110 21.60 -20.25 -21.82
CA SER A 110 21.48 -21.64 -21.34
C SER A 110 21.72 -21.89 -19.84
N THR A 111 21.74 -20.86 -19.00
CA THR A 111 22.01 -20.89 -17.55
C THR A 111 20.92 -20.20 -16.71
N GLY A 112 19.84 -19.72 -17.32
CA GLY A 112 18.71 -19.12 -16.58
C GLY A 112 17.74 -20.13 -15.98
N PRO A 113 16.67 -19.66 -15.32
CA PRO A 113 15.64 -20.52 -14.73
C PRO A 113 15.15 -21.61 -15.69
N ALA A 114 15.08 -22.84 -15.18
CA ALA A 114 14.60 -24.01 -15.90
C ALA A 114 13.55 -24.73 -15.04
N PHE A 115 12.28 -24.51 -15.36
CA PHE A 115 11.18 -24.98 -14.53
C PHE A 115 10.83 -26.44 -14.82
N SER A 116 10.67 -27.23 -13.76
CA SER A 116 10.25 -28.62 -13.89
C SER A 116 8.78 -28.75 -14.31
N ASN A 117 8.48 -29.72 -15.18
CA ASN A 117 7.11 -30.07 -15.59
C ASN A 117 6.25 -30.70 -14.47
N SER A 118 6.77 -30.78 -13.24
CA SER A 118 6.05 -31.18 -12.03
C SER A 118 5.76 -30.03 -11.04
N GLY A 119 6.23 -28.82 -11.34
CA GLY A 119 6.25 -27.70 -10.40
C GLY A 119 7.67 -27.29 -10.03
N ASP A 120 7.88 -26.04 -9.66
CA ASP A 120 9.19 -25.50 -9.32
C ASP A 120 9.11 -24.26 -8.41
N GLY A 121 10.26 -23.75 -8.01
CA GLY A 121 10.42 -22.44 -7.41
C GLY A 121 10.63 -21.34 -8.44
N VAL A 122 10.21 -20.13 -8.09
CA VAL A 122 10.65 -18.91 -8.79
C VAL A 122 10.83 -17.78 -7.79
N TYR A 123 11.97 -17.11 -7.85
CA TYR A 123 12.39 -16.14 -6.86
C TYR A 123 13.03 -14.93 -7.52
N LEU A 124 12.58 -13.75 -7.11
CA LEU A 124 13.21 -12.48 -7.40
C LEU A 124 13.94 -12.01 -6.14
N VAL A 125 15.26 -11.84 -6.24
CA VAL A 125 16.10 -11.59 -5.08
C VAL A 125 17.03 -10.41 -5.31
N ARG A 126 17.35 -9.72 -4.22
CA ARG A 126 18.39 -8.69 -4.16
C ARG A 126 19.63 -9.27 -3.51
N ASP A 127 20.36 -10.07 -4.26
CA ASP A 127 21.68 -10.51 -3.83
C ASP A 127 22.68 -9.34 -3.98
N SER A 128 22.98 -8.72 -2.83
CA SER A 128 23.83 -7.53 -2.76
C SER A 128 25.31 -7.83 -2.94
N ASN A 129 25.75 -9.08 -2.66
CA ASN A 129 27.16 -9.46 -2.77
C ASN A 129 27.49 -10.02 -4.19
N LYS A 130 26.44 -10.37 -4.96
CA LYS A 130 26.51 -10.87 -6.34
C LYS A 130 27.28 -12.18 -6.48
N ASP A 131 27.16 -13.07 -5.51
CA ASP A 131 27.76 -14.40 -5.53
C ASP A 131 26.77 -15.50 -5.98
N GLY A 132 25.49 -15.15 -6.20
CA GLY A 132 24.43 -16.11 -6.59
C GLY A 132 23.84 -16.86 -5.39
N MET A 133 24.48 -16.79 -4.23
CA MET A 133 24.01 -17.43 -3.01
C MET A 133 23.12 -16.45 -2.24
N TRP A 134 21.82 -16.69 -2.28
CA TRP A 134 20.83 -15.84 -1.62
C TRP A 134 20.10 -16.58 -0.50
N SER A 135 19.59 -15.80 0.46
CA SER A 135 18.80 -16.29 1.59
C SER A 135 17.37 -15.73 1.55
N ALA A 136 16.49 -16.24 2.40
CA ALA A 136 15.13 -15.70 2.53
C ALA A 136 15.09 -14.18 2.83
N ALA A 137 16.15 -13.61 3.44
CA ALA A 137 16.26 -12.18 3.71
C ALA A 137 16.53 -11.33 2.46
N ASP A 138 17.07 -11.94 1.41
CA ASP A 138 17.38 -11.28 0.13
C ASP A 138 16.18 -11.30 -0.82
N LYS A 139 15.15 -12.09 -0.51
CA LYS A 139 13.95 -12.26 -1.34
C LYS A 139 13.13 -10.97 -1.40
N ILE A 140 12.84 -10.54 -2.62
CA ILE A 140 11.85 -9.50 -2.91
C ILE A 140 10.47 -10.15 -3.06
N ASP A 141 10.39 -11.17 -3.91
CA ASP A 141 9.18 -11.97 -4.12
C ASP A 141 9.58 -13.39 -4.54
N GLY A 142 8.73 -14.38 -4.28
CA GLY A 142 8.99 -15.73 -4.74
C GLY A 142 8.21 -16.80 -4.00
N PHE A 143 7.93 -17.88 -4.73
CA PHE A 143 7.04 -18.95 -4.33
C PHE A 143 7.42 -20.26 -5.02
N GLU A 144 6.93 -21.36 -4.46
CA GLU A 144 6.94 -22.68 -5.08
C GLU A 144 5.54 -22.99 -5.59
N PHE A 145 5.46 -23.56 -6.78
CA PHE A 145 4.20 -24.01 -7.38
C PHE A 145 4.26 -25.48 -7.76
N ILE A 146 3.09 -26.10 -7.84
CA ILE A 146 2.92 -27.47 -8.30
C ILE A 146 1.90 -27.51 -9.44
N THR A 147 1.87 -28.64 -10.16
CA THR A 147 0.94 -28.89 -11.29
C THR A 147 -0.53 -28.52 -11.06
N SER A 148 -1.01 -28.51 -9.81
CA SER A 148 -2.41 -28.17 -9.48
C SER A 148 -2.71 -26.66 -9.49
N TRP A 149 -1.70 -25.79 -9.53
CA TRP A 149 -1.88 -24.32 -9.50
C TRP A 149 -2.37 -23.77 -10.85
N GLY A 150 -2.02 -24.43 -11.96
CA GLY A 150 -2.38 -24.02 -13.32
C GLY A 150 -1.17 -23.90 -14.24
N GLY A 151 -1.41 -23.63 -15.52
CA GLY A 151 -0.36 -23.41 -16.52
C GLY A 151 0.45 -24.66 -16.91
N ASN A 152 -0.16 -25.84 -16.76
CA ASN A 152 0.53 -27.13 -16.87
C ASN A 152 0.38 -27.77 -18.26
N GLY A 153 1.28 -27.46 -19.19
CA GLY A 153 1.45 -28.22 -20.45
C GLY A 153 0.38 -27.99 -21.52
N ASN A 154 -0.52 -27.02 -21.32
CA ASN A 154 -1.69 -26.77 -22.19
C ASN A 154 -1.61 -25.45 -22.96
N GLY A 155 -0.46 -24.78 -22.91
CA GLY A 155 -0.23 -23.50 -23.57
C GLY A 155 -0.78 -22.29 -22.81
N TYR A 156 -1.31 -22.47 -21.61
CA TYR A 156 -1.67 -21.37 -20.70
C TYR A 156 -0.57 -21.19 -19.65
N SER A 157 -0.43 -19.99 -19.13
CA SER A 157 0.46 -19.66 -18.02
C SER A 157 -0.24 -19.79 -16.67
N LEU A 158 0.56 -19.71 -15.62
CA LEU A 158 0.13 -19.49 -14.24
C LEU A 158 0.14 -17.98 -13.96
N GLU A 159 -1.02 -17.39 -13.69
CA GLU A 159 -1.21 -15.96 -13.46
C GLU A 159 -1.51 -15.66 -11.99
N ARG A 160 -0.94 -14.58 -11.46
CA ARG A 160 -1.32 -14.03 -10.16
C ARG A 160 -2.63 -13.28 -10.30
N LYS A 161 -3.58 -13.52 -9.40
CA LYS A 161 -4.88 -12.83 -9.38
C LYS A 161 -4.74 -11.39 -8.89
N SER A 162 -3.86 -11.14 -7.93
CA SER A 162 -3.64 -9.80 -7.40
C SER A 162 -2.17 -9.55 -7.12
N ALA A 163 -1.66 -8.44 -7.64
CA ALA A 163 -0.32 -7.95 -7.31
C ALA A 163 -0.18 -7.64 -5.81
N ASP A 164 -1.29 -7.33 -5.14
CA ASP A 164 -1.34 -7.00 -3.72
C ASP A 164 -1.43 -8.26 -2.84
N GLY A 165 -1.92 -9.40 -3.35
CA GLY A 165 -2.01 -10.64 -2.55
C GLY A 165 -0.70 -11.43 -2.48
N THR A 166 -0.41 -12.16 -1.40
CA THR A 166 0.82 -12.97 -1.24
C THR A 166 1.09 -13.94 -2.40
N SER A 167 2.35 -14.13 -2.78
CA SER A 167 2.75 -15.08 -3.83
C SER A 167 2.76 -16.54 -3.36
N THR A 168 2.80 -16.82 -2.05
CA THR A 168 3.03 -18.17 -1.51
C THR A 168 1.79 -19.04 -1.38
N LEU A 169 0.59 -18.50 -1.65
CA LEU A 169 -0.67 -19.24 -1.50
C LEU A 169 -1.28 -19.58 -2.86
N GLN A 170 -1.60 -20.86 -3.11
CA GLN A 170 -2.27 -21.27 -4.35
C GLN A 170 -3.53 -20.47 -4.66
N ALA A 171 -4.26 -20.05 -3.63
CA ALA A 171 -5.50 -19.29 -3.79
C ALA A 171 -5.30 -17.94 -4.51
N THR A 172 -4.12 -17.34 -4.45
CA THR A 172 -3.80 -16.07 -5.11
C THR A 172 -3.34 -16.25 -6.56
N TRP A 173 -3.21 -17.49 -7.03
CA TRP A 173 -2.84 -17.83 -8.39
C TRP A 173 -3.93 -18.63 -9.11
N GLY A 174 -3.81 -18.73 -10.42
CA GLY A 174 -4.65 -19.60 -11.22
C GLY A 174 -4.16 -19.70 -12.66
N GLN A 175 -4.76 -20.62 -13.40
CA GLN A 175 -4.49 -20.72 -14.83
C GLN A 175 -5.01 -19.48 -15.57
N SER A 176 -4.20 -18.96 -16.49
CA SER A 176 -4.64 -17.97 -17.47
C SER A 176 -5.87 -18.46 -18.26
N THR A 177 -6.72 -17.50 -18.65
CA THR A 177 -7.77 -17.72 -19.64
C THR A 177 -7.33 -17.36 -21.07
N ALA A 178 -6.12 -16.81 -21.24
CA ALA A 178 -5.53 -16.47 -22.53
C ALA A 178 -4.52 -17.54 -22.98
N LEU A 179 -4.67 -18.00 -24.23
CA LEU A 179 -3.69 -18.92 -24.83
C LEU A 179 -2.36 -18.18 -25.01
N ASN A 180 -1.27 -18.79 -24.54
CA ASN A 180 0.07 -18.24 -24.39
C ASN A 180 0.21 -17.18 -23.27
N GLY A 181 -0.76 -17.10 -22.36
CA GLY A 181 -0.74 -16.15 -21.25
C GLY A 181 -0.99 -14.70 -21.66
N THR A 182 -0.60 -13.77 -20.79
CA THR A 182 -0.76 -12.32 -20.97
C THR A 182 0.58 -11.57 -20.96
N PRO A 183 1.58 -11.98 -21.78
CA PRO A 183 2.90 -11.40 -21.72
C PRO A 183 2.88 -9.89 -22.04
N ASN A 184 3.50 -9.15 -21.14
CA ASN A 184 3.60 -7.70 -21.03
C ASN A 184 2.23 -6.98 -20.93
N ALA A 185 1.22 -7.64 -20.36
CA ALA A 185 -0.12 -7.13 -20.21
C ALA A 185 -0.74 -7.56 -18.87
N LYS A 186 -1.92 -7.01 -18.55
CA LYS A 186 -2.66 -7.42 -17.36
C LYS A 186 -3.08 -8.89 -17.44
N ASN A 187 -2.88 -9.62 -16.35
CA ASN A 187 -3.37 -10.98 -16.17
C ASN A 187 -4.86 -11.11 -16.44
N SER A 188 -5.21 -12.12 -17.21
CA SER A 188 -6.58 -12.41 -17.61
C SER A 188 -7.50 -12.78 -16.44
N ILE A 189 -6.93 -13.32 -15.35
CA ILE A 189 -7.66 -13.64 -14.11
C ILE A 189 -7.46 -12.59 -13.01
N SER A 190 -6.89 -11.42 -13.34
CA SER A 190 -6.60 -10.38 -12.37
C SER A 190 -7.88 -9.86 -11.71
N THR A 191 -7.90 -9.89 -10.38
CA THR A 191 -8.89 -9.26 -9.51
C THR A 191 -8.52 -7.80 -9.19
N ASP A 192 -7.35 -7.33 -9.61
CA ASP A 192 -6.93 -5.95 -9.37
C ASP A 192 -7.81 -4.99 -10.18
N SER A 193 -8.37 -3.99 -9.49
CA SER A 193 -9.24 -2.99 -10.13
C SER A 193 -8.48 -1.99 -11.01
N GLY A 194 -7.16 -2.14 -11.14
CA GLY A 194 -6.29 -1.22 -11.87
C GLY A 194 -5.29 -1.99 -12.72
N GLY A 195 -5.58 -2.05 -14.01
CA GLY A 195 -4.63 -2.45 -15.04
C GLY A 195 -5.38 -2.33 -16.36
N GLY A 196 -5.00 -1.32 -17.13
CA GLY A 196 -5.42 -1.16 -18.51
C GLY A 196 -4.24 -1.52 -19.36
N ASP A 197 -4.40 -2.59 -20.14
CA ASP A 197 -3.99 -2.73 -21.53
C ASP A 197 -3.39 -1.43 -22.09
N GLY A 198 -2.11 -1.46 -22.44
CA GLY A 198 -1.33 -0.28 -22.84
C GLY A 198 -2.10 0.64 -23.79
N GLY A 199 -2.55 1.78 -23.27
CA GLY A 199 -3.35 2.72 -24.05
C GLY A 199 -4.22 3.64 -23.19
N THR A 200 -3.70 4.83 -22.90
CA THR A 200 -4.40 5.99 -22.30
C THR A 200 -4.94 5.78 -20.88
N THR A 201 -4.10 6.19 -19.92
CA THR A 201 -4.41 6.50 -18.51
C THR A 201 -5.81 7.11 -18.29
N PRO A 202 -6.65 6.50 -17.45
CA PRO A 202 -7.66 7.23 -16.69
C PRO A 202 -6.96 8.22 -15.73
N PRO A 203 -7.60 9.34 -15.35
CA PRO A 203 -6.92 10.39 -14.59
C PRO A 203 -6.43 9.89 -13.21
N GLN A 204 -5.12 10.00 -12.96
CA GLN A 204 -4.57 9.90 -11.61
C GLN A 204 -5.07 11.08 -10.79
N THR A 205 -5.78 10.82 -9.69
CA THR A 205 -6.31 11.88 -8.81
C THR A 205 -5.43 12.15 -7.57
N GLY A 206 -4.56 11.23 -7.14
CA GLY A 206 -3.74 11.37 -5.91
C GLY A 206 -2.49 12.26 -5.98
N GLY A 207 -2.35 13.08 -7.02
CA GLY A 207 -1.10 13.73 -7.44
C GLY A 207 -0.18 14.21 -6.31
N ASN A 208 1.01 13.62 -6.18
CA ASN A 208 2.07 13.97 -5.21
C ASN A 208 1.62 14.14 -3.74
N LYS A 209 0.42 13.70 -3.36
CA LYS A 209 -0.11 13.90 -2.00
C LYS A 209 0.45 12.87 -1.04
N VAL A 210 0.65 13.30 0.20
CA VAL A 210 1.28 12.48 1.24
C VAL A 210 0.24 11.98 2.24
N VAL A 211 0.21 10.67 2.43
CA VAL A 211 -0.52 10.00 3.52
C VAL A 211 0.49 9.57 4.58
N LEU A 212 0.35 10.07 5.79
CA LEU A 212 1.22 9.74 6.91
C LEU A 212 0.46 8.84 7.89
N PHE A 213 0.96 7.64 8.14
CA PHE A 213 0.48 6.74 9.18
C PHE A 213 1.27 6.97 10.46
N ASP A 214 0.56 7.09 11.58
CA ASP A 214 1.18 7.14 12.88
C ASP A 214 1.66 5.75 13.32
N ASN A 215 2.90 5.70 13.80
CA ASN A 215 3.53 4.59 14.53
C ASN A 215 4.33 5.12 15.74
N ALA A 216 3.95 6.28 16.28
CA ALA A 216 4.60 6.87 17.46
C ALA A 216 3.85 6.52 18.76
N HIS A 217 2.64 5.95 18.65
CA HIS A 217 1.72 5.74 19.78
C HIS A 217 1.45 4.25 20.00
N CYS A 218 2.52 3.45 20.04
CA CYS A 218 2.48 2.04 20.43
C CYS A 218 1.62 1.18 19.48
N ASN A 219 1.60 1.49 18.19
CA ASN A 219 0.75 0.82 17.18
C ASN A 219 1.15 -0.65 16.91
N THR A 220 2.26 -1.10 17.50
CA THR A 220 2.77 -2.49 17.49
C THR A 220 2.86 -3.10 18.90
N CYS A 221 2.15 -2.55 19.89
CA CYS A 221 2.22 -3.01 21.28
C CYS A 221 1.25 -4.16 21.56
N GLY A 222 1.66 -5.06 22.47
CA GLY A 222 0.91 -6.28 22.76
C GLY A 222 0.72 -7.12 21.49
N ASN A 223 -0.52 -7.27 21.05
CA ASN A 223 -0.89 -7.92 19.80
C ASN A 223 -1.29 -6.94 18.69
N ALA A 224 -1.16 -5.62 18.85
CA ALA A 224 -1.34 -4.69 17.74
C ALA A 224 -0.21 -4.84 16.71
N ASP A 225 -0.51 -4.56 15.43
CA ASP A 225 0.49 -4.45 14.37
C ASP A 225 0.01 -3.56 13.21
N TRP A 226 -0.60 -2.42 13.56
CA TRP A 226 -1.35 -1.57 12.62
C TRP A 226 -0.46 -0.60 11.85
N VAL A 227 0.61 -1.13 11.27
CA VAL A 227 1.68 -0.38 10.61
C VAL A 227 1.79 -0.75 9.12
N ILE A 228 2.38 0.14 8.32
CA ILE A 228 2.37 0.05 6.85
C ILE A 228 3.27 -1.05 6.26
N ASN A 229 4.02 -1.74 7.11
CA ASN A 229 4.84 -2.91 6.83
C ASN A 229 4.46 -4.13 7.71
N GLY A 230 3.35 -4.03 8.44
CA GLY A 230 2.72 -5.11 9.22
C GLY A 230 1.31 -5.30 8.70
N ALA A 231 0.34 -5.51 9.60
CA ALA A 231 -1.05 -5.85 9.23
C ALA A 231 -1.76 -4.86 8.28
N TYR A 232 -1.24 -3.64 8.08
CA TYR A 232 -1.78 -2.63 7.15
C TYR A 232 -0.95 -2.47 5.86
N SER A 233 -0.10 -3.44 5.52
CA SER A 233 0.76 -3.38 4.35
C SER A 233 -0.04 -3.32 3.04
N ASP A 234 -1.12 -4.10 2.90
CA ASP A 234 -2.01 -4.04 1.73
C ASP A 234 -2.76 -2.71 1.64
N PHE A 235 -3.14 -2.13 2.79
CA PHE A 235 -3.74 -0.80 2.80
C PHE A 235 -2.74 0.25 2.29
N ALA A 236 -1.51 0.22 2.79
CA ALA A 236 -0.45 1.11 2.32
C ALA A 236 -0.17 0.92 0.83
N THR A 237 -0.13 -0.32 0.34
CA THR A 237 0.06 -0.64 -1.07
C THR A 237 -1.09 -0.11 -1.92
N ALA A 238 -2.34 -0.32 -1.53
CA ALA A 238 -3.50 0.20 -2.26
C ALA A 238 -3.51 1.73 -2.36
N LEU A 239 -3.00 2.43 -1.35
CA LEU A 239 -2.82 3.88 -1.41
C LEU A 239 -1.68 4.31 -2.33
N ARG A 240 -0.54 3.59 -2.33
CA ARG A 240 0.56 3.83 -3.29
C ARG A 240 0.08 3.61 -4.73
N ASN A 241 -0.71 2.57 -4.97
CA ASN A 241 -1.36 2.27 -6.25
C ASN A 241 -2.35 3.37 -6.66
N ALA A 242 -3.01 4.02 -5.69
CA ALA A 242 -3.86 5.19 -5.92
C ALA A 242 -3.08 6.49 -6.17
N GLY A 243 -1.75 6.46 -6.16
CA GLY A 243 -0.87 7.60 -6.48
C GLY A 243 -0.41 8.41 -5.27
N TYR A 244 -0.65 7.95 -4.04
CA TYR A 244 -0.20 8.63 -2.83
C TYR A 244 1.21 8.24 -2.43
N THR A 245 1.96 9.19 -1.87
CA THR A 245 3.17 8.87 -1.11
C THR A 245 2.76 8.45 0.30
N VAL A 246 2.96 7.18 0.63
CA VAL A 246 2.65 6.65 1.97
C VAL A 246 3.91 6.63 2.82
N ARG A 247 3.86 7.27 4.00
CA ARG A 247 4.95 7.34 4.97
C ARG A 247 4.46 6.90 6.34
N GLU A 248 5.41 6.49 7.17
CA GLU A 248 5.19 6.21 8.58
C GLU A 248 5.85 7.29 9.45
N ASN A 249 5.28 7.55 10.63
CA ASN A 249 5.81 8.47 11.62
C ASN A 249 6.05 7.76 12.96
N THR A 250 7.29 7.77 13.44
CA THR A 250 7.68 7.18 14.73
C THR A 250 8.08 8.23 15.79
N ALA A 251 7.78 9.52 15.53
CA ALA A 251 8.09 10.64 16.41
C ALA A 251 6.81 11.34 16.90
N PRO A 252 6.86 12.14 17.99
CA PRO A 252 5.70 12.89 18.44
C PRO A 252 5.08 13.77 17.33
N ILE A 253 3.75 13.79 17.24
CA ILE A 253 3.03 14.46 16.15
C ILE A 253 3.06 15.99 16.36
N THR A 254 3.99 16.64 15.66
CA THR A 254 4.15 18.10 15.70
C THR A 254 3.79 18.74 14.35
N SER A 255 3.62 20.06 14.33
CA SER A 255 3.43 20.81 13.07
C SER A 255 4.56 20.59 12.07
N THR A 256 5.79 20.35 12.54
CA THR A 256 6.94 20.02 11.70
C THR A 256 6.77 18.66 11.02
N VAL A 257 6.36 17.63 11.76
CA VAL A 257 6.09 16.28 11.22
C VAL A 257 4.94 16.32 10.20
N LEU A 258 3.91 17.12 10.49
CA LEU A 258 2.73 17.28 9.62
C LEU A 258 2.97 18.20 8.41
N SER A 259 4.14 18.84 8.32
CA SER A 259 4.48 19.68 7.17
C SER A 259 4.53 18.85 5.88
N GLY A 260 3.81 19.29 4.85
CA GLY A 260 3.71 18.58 3.58
C GLY A 260 2.85 17.31 3.61
N VAL A 261 2.14 17.03 4.72
CA VAL A 261 1.17 15.93 4.81
C VAL A 261 -0.19 16.40 4.29
N ASP A 262 -0.89 15.52 3.57
CA ASP A 262 -2.26 15.78 3.08
C ASP A 262 -3.31 15.01 3.87
N VAL A 263 -2.99 13.77 4.25
CA VAL A 263 -3.83 12.93 5.09
C VAL A 263 -2.99 12.33 6.23
N LEU A 264 -3.46 12.49 7.46
CA LEU A 264 -2.93 11.78 8.63
C LEU A 264 -3.84 10.58 8.94
N VAL A 265 -3.27 9.41 9.16
CA VAL A 265 -3.97 8.20 9.62
C VAL A 265 -3.50 7.88 11.03
N LEU A 266 -4.43 7.71 11.97
CA LEU A 266 -4.18 7.36 13.36
C LEU A 266 -4.75 5.95 13.62
N PRO A 267 -3.93 4.89 13.48
CA PRO A 267 -4.39 3.51 13.56
C PRO A 267 -4.29 2.93 14.97
N GLU A 268 -5.42 2.92 15.70
CA GLU A 268 -5.55 2.34 17.06
C GLU A 268 -4.35 2.69 17.97
N PRO A 269 -4.21 3.96 18.36
CA PRO A 269 -3.16 4.37 19.27
C PRO A 269 -3.35 3.63 20.60
N ASN A 270 -2.23 3.19 21.15
CA ASN A 270 -2.11 2.48 22.43
C ASN A 270 -1.28 3.29 23.43
N THR A 271 -0.98 4.56 23.12
CA THR A 271 -0.40 5.51 24.05
C THR A 271 -1.06 6.85 23.82
N ASN A 272 -1.41 7.54 24.90
CA ASN A 272 -2.19 8.77 24.80
C ASN A 272 -1.36 9.91 24.18
N PHE A 273 -1.96 10.64 23.24
CA PHE A 273 -1.37 11.86 22.68
C PHE A 273 -1.22 12.93 23.75
N THR A 274 -0.09 13.64 23.73
CA THR A 274 0.10 14.82 24.56
C THR A 274 -0.83 15.96 24.14
N ALA A 275 -1.01 16.95 25.03
CA ALA A 275 -1.81 18.15 24.71
C ALA A 275 -1.27 18.92 23.48
N ALA A 276 0.06 18.89 23.28
CA ALA A 276 0.70 19.51 22.12
C ALA A 276 0.36 18.78 20.82
N GLU A 277 0.35 17.45 20.84
CA GLU A 277 0.00 16.61 19.68
C GLU A 277 -1.48 16.75 19.32
N LYS A 278 -2.37 16.67 20.30
CA LYS A 278 -3.81 16.93 20.10
C LYS A 278 -4.05 18.30 19.46
N THR A 279 -3.30 19.32 19.90
CA THR A 279 -3.34 20.67 19.31
C THR A 279 -2.81 20.68 17.87
N ALA A 280 -1.70 19.99 17.59
CA ALA A 280 -1.14 19.90 16.25
C ALA A 280 -2.08 19.20 15.26
N ILE A 281 -2.69 18.08 15.66
CA ILE A 281 -3.66 17.32 14.86
C ILE A 281 -4.92 18.17 14.61
N ASN A 282 -5.46 18.83 15.64
CA ASN A 282 -6.60 19.73 15.47
C ASN A 282 -6.28 20.87 14.51
N ASN A 283 -5.12 21.52 14.62
CA ASN A 283 -4.70 22.60 13.72
C ASN A 283 -4.47 22.12 12.27
N PHE A 284 -3.97 20.90 12.09
CA PHE A 284 -3.79 20.29 10.77
C PHE A 284 -5.13 20.16 10.03
N VAL A 285 -6.18 19.75 10.73
CA VAL A 285 -7.53 19.66 10.14
C VAL A 285 -8.23 21.02 10.09
N LEU A 286 -8.35 21.70 11.23
CA LEU A 286 -9.18 22.90 11.39
C LEU A 286 -8.59 24.14 10.74
N ASN A 287 -7.27 24.31 10.77
CA ASN A 287 -6.63 25.52 10.24
C ASN A 287 -6.01 25.29 8.87
N SER A 288 -5.44 24.09 8.63
CA SER A 288 -4.77 23.78 7.37
C SER A 288 -5.69 23.08 6.36
N GLY A 289 -6.91 22.72 6.76
CA GLY A 289 -7.92 22.14 5.88
C GLY A 289 -7.53 20.76 5.33
N LYS A 290 -6.70 20.00 6.06
CA LYS A 290 -6.21 18.68 5.65
C LYS A 290 -7.14 17.54 6.10
N GLY A 291 -6.80 16.32 5.69
CA GLY A 291 -7.58 15.11 5.95
C GLY A 291 -7.10 14.34 7.19
N LEU A 292 -8.01 13.87 8.04
CA LEU A 292 -7.70 12.98 9.16
C LEU A 292 -8.52 11.69 9.06
N TYR A 293 -7.84 10.54 9.14
CA TYR A 293 -8.47 9.23 9.28
C TYR A 293 -8.21 8.71 10.70
N ILE A 294 -9.27 8.61 11.49
CA ILE A 294 -9.27 7.95 12.79
C ILE A 294 -9.66 6.49 12.58
N ILE A 295 -8.83 5.57 13.05
CA ILE A 295 -9.18 4.17 13.15
C ILE A 295 -9.09 3.87 14.64
N SER A 296 -10.25 3.78 15.28
CA SER A 296 -10.35 3.37 16.69
C SER A 296 -10.44 1.85 16.76
N ASP A 297 -10.55 1.35 17.97
CA ASP A 297 -10.96 -0.01 18.26
C ASP A 297 -12.06 0.01 19.34
N HIS A 298 -12.20 -1.04 20.15
CA HIS A 298 -13.20 -1.18 21.21
C HIS A 298 -12.71 -0.78 22.62
N ILE A 299 -13.61 -0.85 23.61
CA ILE A 299 -13.19 -0.92 25.03
C ILE A 299 -12.43 -2.22 25.28
N VAL A 300 -11.38 -2.25 26.11
CA VAL A 300 -10.43 -3.38 26.23
C VAL A 300 -9.46 -3.48 25.03
N SER A 301 -9.17 -2.35 24.39
CA SER A 301 -8.11 -2.24 23.36
C SER A 301 -6.76 -1.77 23.93
N ASP A 302 -6.61 -1.61 25.25
CA ASP A 302 -5.33 -1.33 25.92
C ASP A 302 -4.32 -2.49 25.75
N ARG A 303 -3.47 -2.41 24.72
CA ARG A 303 -2.46 -3.44 24.39
C ARG A 303 -1.13 -3.25 25.11
N ASN A 304 -0.90 -2.12 25.78
CA ASN A 304 0.35 -1.84 26.51
C ASN A 304 0.16 -1.81 28.05
N ASN A 305 -1.07 -2.00 28.53
CA ASN A 305 -1.47 -1.97 29.92
C ASN A 305 -1.18 -0.64 30.64
N ASP A 306 -1.29 0.49 29.91
CA ASP A 306 -1.13 1.83 30.49
C ASP A 306 -2.45 2.43 31.04
N GLY A 307 -3.55 1.69 30.89
CA GLY A 307 -4.88 2.04 31.38
C GLY A 307 -5.69 2.90 30.41
N TRP A 308 -5.26 3.06 29.16
CA TRP A 308 -6.00 3.74 28.11
C TRP A 308 -6.39 2.81 26.98
N ASP A 309 -7.69 2.69 26.73
CA ASP A 309 -8.20 2.11 25.49
C ASP A 309 -8.11 3.12 24.33
N SER A 310 -8.03 2.65 23.09
CA SER A 310 -7.98 3.53 21.91
C SER A 310 -9.19 4.49 21.83
N VAL A 311 -10.38 4.01 22.23
CA VAL A 311 -11.61 4.81 22.32
C VAL A 311 -11.46 5.97 23.29
N GLU A 312 -10.78 5.75 24.43
CA GLU A 312 -10.54 6.74 25.48
C GLU A 312 -9.45 7.73 25.08
N ILE A 313 -8.42 7.28 24.35
CA ILE A 313 -7.37 8.14 23.78
C ILE A 313 -7.97 9.16 22.82
N PHE A 314 -8.84 8.70 21.91
CA PHE A 314 -9.55 9.58 20.98
C PHE A 314 -10.55 10.49 21.68
N ASN A 315 -11.27 9.98 22.68
CA ASN A 315 -12.20 10.81 23.47
C ASN A 315 -11.48 11.79 24.42
N GLY A 316 -10.25 11.52 24.83
CA GLY A 316 -9.48 12.32 25.78
C GLY A 316 -9.88 12.14 27.26
N TYR A 317 -10.72 11.17 27.58
CA TYR A 317 -11.16 10.86 28.94
C TYR A 317 -11.35 9.36 29.12
N LEU A 318 -11.26 8.91 30.38
CA LEU A 318 -11.32 7.49 30.76
C LEU A 318 -12.75 7.08 31.16
N GLN A 319 -13.13 5.84 30.86
CA GLN A 319 -14.24 5.09 31.46
C GLN A 319 -15.58 5.86 31.47
N GLY A 320 -15.89 6.50 30.35
CA GLY A 320 -17.12 7.27 30.15
C GLY A 320 -17.21 8.54 31.00
N GLN A 321 -16.14 8.90 31.73
CA GLN A 321 -16.08 10.10 32.56
C GLN A 321 -15.83 11.33 31.70
N TYR A 322 -16.83 11.69 30.91
CA TYR A 322 -16.78 12.83 30.00
C TYR A 322 -16.20 14.07 30.69
N ASN A 323 -15.13 14.60 30.10
CA ASN A 323 -14.46 15.80 30.58
C ASN A 323 -14.31 16.79 29.42
N ALA A 324 -15.11 17.86 29.45
CA ALA A 324 -15.11 18.89 28.40
C ALA A 324 -13.77 19.63 28.24
N ALA A 325 -12.88 19.58 29.24
CA ALA A 325 -11.55 20.18 29.16
C ALA A 325 -10.54 19.29 28.44
N ASN A 326 -10.73 17.96 28.50
CA ASN A 326 -9.80 16.99 27.92
C ASN A 326 -10.28 16.41 26.59
N GLU A 327 -11.60 16.41 26.35
CA GLU A 327 -12.15 15.95 25.09
C GLU A 327 -11.70 16.83 23.93
N TRP A 328 -11.28 16.20 22.82
CA TRP A 328 -10.59 16.92 21.75
C TRP A 328 -11.10 16.62 20.34
N ILE A 329 -11.92 15.58 20.14
CA ILE A 329 -12.48 15.22 18.82
C ILE A 329 -13.98 15.56 18.69
N GLY A 330 -14.76 15.46 19.76
CA GLY A 330 -16.22 15.64 19.74
C GLY A 330 -16.63 17.02 19.28
N LYS A 331 -16.06 18.04 19.91
CA LYS A 331 -16.29 19.45 19.61
C LYS A 331 -15.61 19.86 18.31
N SER A 332 -14.43 19.31 18.04
CA SER A 332 -13.61 19.67 16.88
C SER A 332 -14.17 19.10 15.58
N PHE A 333 -14.60 17.83 15.60
CA PHE A 333 -14.92 17.05 14.41
C PHE A 333 -16.38 16.61 14.35
N GLY A 334 -17.17 16.79 15.40
CA GLY A 334 -18.62 16.57 15.36
C GLY A 334 -19.06 15.14 15.62
N PHE A 335 -18.16 14.29 16.12
CA PHE A 335 -18.48 12.96 16.62
C PHE A 335 -17.52 12.55 17.76
N ARG A 336 -17.99 11.64 18.62
CA ARG A 336 -17.18 10.97 19.66
C ARG A 336 -17.22 9.47 19.46
N VAL A 337 -16.18 8.77 19.90
CA VAL A 337 -16.18 7.31 19.91
C VAL A 337 -17.04 6.85 21.09
N ASN A 338 -17.93 5.90 20.87
CA ASN A 338 -18.67 5.26 21.95
C ASN A 338 -17.76 4.23 22.61
N GLU A 339 -17.77 4.19 23.94
CA GLU A 339 -17.07 3.17 24.70
C GLU A 339 -17.92 1.89 24.72
N ASN A 340 -17.86 1.15 23.61
CA ASN A 340 -18.52 -0.15 23.45
C ASN A 340 -17.63 -1.16 22.72
N ASP A 341 -18.09 -2.40 22.72
CA ASP A 341 -17.53 -3.53 21.99
C ASP A 341 -18.67 -4.12 21.16
N ILE A 342 -18.56 -4.00 19.84
CA ILE A 342 -19.57 -4.46 18.89
C ILE A 342 -18.97 -5.47 17.93
N THR A 343 -19.76 -6.45 17.53
CA THR A 343 -19.40 -7.40 16.47
C THR A 343 -20.60 -7.60 15.56
N GLN A 344 -20.42 -7.37 14.26
CA GLN A 344 -21.43 -7.68 13.26
C GLN A 344 -20.78 -7.92 11.90
N GLU A 345 -21.07 -9.10 11.34
CA GLU A 345 -20.62 -9.52 10.02
C GLU A 345 -21.80 -10.17 9.26
N PRO A 346 -22.27 -9.61 8.13
CA PRO A 346 -21.98 -8.29 7.58
C PRO A 346 -22.84 -7.16 8.19
N MET A 347 -22.35 -5.93 8.11
CA MET A 347 -23.12 -4.69 8.14
C MET A 347 -23.50 -4.27 6.71
N THR A 348 -24.80 -4.16 6.44
CA THR A 348 -25.35 -3.85 5.10
C THR A 348 -26.11 -2.53 5.04
N ASP A 349 -26.34 -1.83 6.17
CA ASP A 349 -26.81 -0.43 6.17
C ASP A 349 -25.63 0.49 5.81
N VAL A 350 -25.28 0.50 4.52
CA VAL A 350 -24.28 1.38 3.92
C VAL A 350 -24.98 2.54 3.23
N ARG A 351 -24.87 3.74 3.81
CA ARG A 351 -25.56 4.95 3.34
C ARG A 351 -24.74 5.69 2.30
N ALA A 352 -25.43 6.33 1.36
CA ALA A 352 -24.81 7.00 0.22
C ALA A 352 -23.85 8.13 0.64
N HIS A 353 -22.60 8.01 0.21
CA HIS A 353 -21.53 8.99 0.37
C HIS A 353 -20.42 8.73 -0.65
N ALA A 354 -19.56 9.72 -0.91
CA ALA A 354 -18.38 9.51 -1.77
C ALA A 354 -17.49 8.37 -1.24
N ILE A 355 -17.35 8.28 0.09
CA ILE A 355 -16.59 7.22 0.77
C ILE A 355 -17.19 5.83 0.52
N THR A 356 -18.51 5.71 0.55
CA THR A 356 -19.22 4.42 0.46
C THR A 356 -19.55 4.03 -0.99
N ASN A 357 -19.07 4.78 -1.99
CA ASN A 357 -19.33 4.48 -3.38
C ASN A 357 -18.73 3.11 -3.78
N GLY A 358 -19.60 2.18 -4.19
CA GLY A 358 -19.21 0.80 -4.51
C GLY A 358 -18.95 -0.10 -3.30
N VAL A 359 -19.25 0.35 -2.08
CA VAL A 359 -19.20 -0.46 -0.86
C VAL A 359 -20.61 -0.99 -0.59
N THR A 360 -20.78 -2.31 -0.58
CA THR A 360 -22.08 -2.96 -0.36
C THR A 360 -22.24 -3.49 1.07
N SER A 361 -21.13 -3.87 1.70
CA SER A 361 -21.09 -4.28 3.09
C SER A 361 -19.68 -4.11 3.67
N VAL A 362 -19.60 -4.10 4.99
CA VAL A 362 -18.37 -4.22 5.79
C VAL A 362 -18.67 -5.14 6.98
N ALA A 363 -17.66 -5.46 7.79
CA ALA A 363 -17.80 -6.22 9.02
C ALA A 363 -16.99 -5.54 10.13
N ALA A 364 -17.35 -5.87 11.37
CA ALA A 364 -16.60 -5.48 12.55
C ALA A 364 -16.40 -6.67 13.49
N TRP A 365 -15.21 -6.77 14.05
CA TRP A 365 -14.81 -7.77 15.05
C TRP A 365 -14.20 -7.05 16.23
N ASN A 366 -14.99 -6.96 17.30
CA ASN A 366 -14.66 -6.13 18.46
C ASN A 366 -14.38 -4.67 18.08
N GLY A 367 -15.35 -4.01 17.44
CA GLY A 367 -15.24 -2.58 17.14
C GLY A 367 -15.93 -1.68 18.16
N ALA A 368 -15.99 -0.40 17.84
CA ALA A 368 -16.79 0.61 18.49
C ALA A 368 -17.70 1.33 17.48
N THR A 369 -18.60 2.15 18.01
CA THR A 369 -19.50 3.01 17.23
C THR A 369 -19.24 4.47 17.56
N PHE A 370 -19.97 5.40 16.95
CA PHE A 370 -19.80 6.83 17.17
C PHE A 370 -21.10 7.51 17.56
N THR A 371 -21.01 8.51 18.43
CA THR A 371 -22.08 9.47 18.67
C THR A 371 -21.83 10.71 17.81
N ILE A 372 -22.81 11.13 17.00
CA ILE A 372 -22.76 12.41 16.28
C ILE A 372 -23.06 13.55 17.27
N THR A 373 -22.10 14.44 17.49
CA THR A 373 -22.21 15.61 18.37
C THR A 373 -22.55 16.89 17.61
N ASN A 374 -22.31 16.93 16.29
CA ASN A 374 -22.75 18.04 15.44
C ASN A 374 -23.12 17.57 14.02
N SER A 375 -24.41 17.42 13.77
CA SER A 375 -24.96 16.97 12.49
C SER A 375 -24.87 18.00 11.35
N THR A 376 -24.43 19.23 11.62
CA THR A 376 -24.23 20.26 10.58
C THR A 376 -23.12 19.87 9.62
N TYR A 377 -22.08 19.21 10.14
CA TYR A 377 -20.91 18.81 9.35
C TYR A 377 -20.54 17.34 9.49
N ALA A 378 -21.01 16.63 10.53
CA ALA A 378 -20.76 15.21 10.74
C ALA A 378 -21.98 14.33 10.44
N LYS A 379 -21.75 13.13 9.90
CA LYS A 379 -22.80 12.14 9.62
C LYS A 379 -22.27 10.71 9.71
N GLY A 380 -23.17 9.78 10.02
CA GLY A 380 -22.89 8.34 9.93
C GLY A 380 -23.07 7.81 8.50
N LEU A 381 -22.20 6.88 8.13
CA LEU A 381 -22.09 6.29 6.80
C LEU A 381 -22.42 4.80 6.78
N VAL A 382 -22.03 4.07 7.83
CA VAL A 382 -22.29 2.63 7.97
C VAL A 382 -22.88 2.38 9.34
N TYR A 383 -23.91 1.54 9.42
CA TYR A 383 -24.59 1.21 10.67
C TYR A 383 -24.73 -0.30 10.85
N LEU A 384 -24.78 -0.71 12.12
CA LEU A 384 -25.23 -2.03 12.53
C LEU A 384 -26.73 -2.18 12.28
N THR A 385 -27.23 -3.41 12.38
CA THR A 385 -28.68 -3.71 12.37
C THR A 385 -29.38 -2.96 13.51
N ASP A 386 -28.79 -2.95 14.70
CA ASP A 386 -29.22 -2.07 15.77
C ASP A 386 -28.64 -0.67 15.56
N THR A 387 -29.40 0.20 14.92
CA THR A 387 -28.97 1.58 14.68
C THR A 387 -28.92 2.44 15.95
N SER A 388 -29.45 1.97 17.09
CA SER A 388 -29.51 2.76 18.33
C SER A 388 -28.14 2.93 19.00
N VAL A 389 -27.18 2.05 18.71
CA VAL A 389 -25.79 2.17 19.19
C VAL A 389 -24.97 3.21 18.42
N GLY A 390 -25.52 3.77 17.33
CA GLY A 390 -24.86 4.78 16.49
C GLY A 390 -24.13 4.18 15.28
N PRO A 391 -23.61 5.03 14.38
CA PRO A 391 -22.84 4.59 13.22
C PRO A 391 -21.52 3.91 13.59
N TYR A 392 -21.11 2.97 12.75
CA TYR A 392 -19.80 2.31 12.76
C TYR A 392 -18.75 3.06 11.93
N VAL A 393 -19.18 3.77 10.88
CA VAL A 393 -18.31 4.66 10.10
C VAL A 393 -18.94 6.05 10.09
N VAL A 394 -18.15 7.10 10.32
CA VAL A 394 -18.59 8.50 10.29
C VAL A 394 -17.69 9.34 9.39
N ALA A 395 -18.24 10.42 8.86
CA ALA A 395 -17.47 11.43 8.15
C ALA A 395 -17.92 12.85 8.51
N SER A 396 -16.95 13.76 8.55
CA SER A 396 -17.12 15.16 8.86
C SER A 396 -16.45 16.07 7.83
N GLN A 397 -17.20 17.00 7.26
CA GLN A 397 -16.68 18.03 6.37
C GLN A 397 -16.82 19.40 7.03
N LEU A 398 -15.71 19.90 7.56
CA LEU A 398 -15.69 21.07 8.41
C LEU A 398 -15.81 22.37 7.61
N PRO A 399 -16.32 23.47 8.22
CA PRO A 399 -16.39 24.78 7.55
C PRO A 399 -15.04 25.31 7.05
N SER A 400 -13.93 24.89 7.68
CA SER A 400 -12.57 25.22 7.24
C SER A 400 -12.15 24.53 5.95
N GLY A 401 -12.95 23.57 5.46
CA GLY A 401 -12.59 22.68 4.36
C GLY A 401 -11.76 21.47 4.79
N GLY A 402 -11.45 21.32 6.09
CA GLY A 402 -10.88 20.08 6.65
C GLY A 402 -11.88 18.93 6.55
N ARG A 403 -11.37 17.71 6.37
CA ARG A 403 -12.18 16.49 6.27
C ARG A 403 -11.70 15.47 7.30
N VAL A 404 -12.63 14.84 8.01
CA VAL A 404 -12.33 13.77 8.98
C VAL A 404 -13.22 12.58 8.68
N SER A 405 -12.68 11.38 8.74
CA SER A 405 -13.46 10.14 8.70
C SER A 405 -12.99 9.25 9.83
N ALA A 406 -13.90 8.47 10.39
CA ALA A 406 -13.56 7.50 11.42
C ALA A 406 -14.26 6.15 11.19
N ILE A 407 -13.54 5.07 11.49
CA ILE A 407 -14.06 3.71 11.63
C ILE A 407 -13.73 3.22 13.05
N GLY A 408 -14.63 2.47 13.65
CA GLY A 408 -14.52 2.06 15.04
C GLY A 408 -13.70 0.79 15.28
N ASP A 409 -12.95 0.32 14.29
CA ASP A 409 -12.31 -0.98 14.36
C ASP A 409 -11.08 -1.00 13.46
N SER A 410 -9.98 -1.54 13.97
CA SER A 410 -8.72 -1.70 13.26
C SER A 410 -8.67 -2.97 12.42
N SER A 411 -9.44 -3.99 12.80
CA SER A 411 -9.42 -5.30 12.20
C SER A 411 -9.86 -5.36 10.74
N PRO A 412 -10.74 -4.49 10.17
CA PRO A 412 -11.13 -4.56 8.75
C PRO A 412 -10.00 -4.35 7.76
N TYR A 413 -8.88 -3.76 8.20
CA TYR A 413 -7.73 -3.49 7.32
C TYR A 413 -6.56 -4.43 7.55
N ASN A 414 -6.75 -5.49 8.33
CA ASN A 414 -5.76 -6.52 8.55
C ASN A 414 -5.56 -7.39 7.30
N ASP A 415 -4.34 -7.50 6.82
CA ASP A 415 -3.95 -8.30 5.65
C ASP A 415 -3.32 -9.67 6.00
N GLY A 416 -3.21 -9.99 7.30
CA GLY A 416 -2.61 -11.24 7.78
C GLY A 416 -1.08 -11.31 7.65
N SER A 417 -0.41 -10.19 7.33
CA SER A 417 1.06 -10.14 7.24
C SER A 417 1.75 -9.80 8.57
N GLY A 418 0.98 -9.55 9.64
CA GLY A 418 1.51 -9.03 10.89
C GLY A 418 2.45 -9.96 11.66
N LEU A 419 3.19 -9.41 12.62
CA LEU A 419 4.19 -10.14 13.43
C LEU A 419 3.63 -10.73 14.74
N THR A 420 2.36 -10.46 15.06
CA THR A 420 1.71 -10.86 16.34
C THR A 420 0.50 -11.77 16.10
N SER A 421 -0.31 -12.06 17.14
CA SER A 421 -1.50 -12.93 17.00
C SER A 421 -2.55 -12.41 16.01
N VAL A 422 -2.51 -11.14 15.61
CA VAL A 422 -3.35 -10.57 14.54
C VAL A 422 -2.95 -11.07 13.14
N ALA A 423 -1.78 -11.69 12.97
CA ALA A 423 -1.30 -12.25 11.69
C ALA A 423 -2.19 -13.35 11.09
N ASN A 424 -3.03 -13.99 11.90
CA ASN A 424 -3.76 -15.18 11.46
C ASN A 424 -5.11 -14.88 10.79
N TYR A 425 -5.50 -13.60 10.67
CA TYR A 425 -6.81 -13.22 10.13
C TYR A 425 -6.69 -12.10 9.09
N ASN A 426 -6.79 -12.48 7.82
CA ASN A 426 -6.81 -11.54 6.70
C ASN A 426 -8.26 -11.13 6.38
N SER A 427 -8.61 -9.90 6.73
CA SER A 427 -9.94 -9.30 6.54
C SER A 427 -9.95 -8.24 5.43
N TRP A 428 -8.78 -7.77 4.98
CA TRP A 428 -8.61 -6.76 3.94
C TRP A 428 -9.40 -7.05 2.64
N PRO A 429 -9.35 -8.29 2.06
CA PRO A 429 -10.08 -8.62 0.85
C PRO A 429 -11.55 -8.98 1.12
N GLN A 430 -11.98 -9.03 2.39
CA GLN A 430 -13.34 -9.38 2.74
C GLN A 430 -14.28 -8.17 2.59
N TYR A 431 -15.51 -8.45 2.18
CA TYR A 431 -16.57 -7.44 2.00
C TYR A 431 -16.09 -6.25 1.14
N GLY A 432 -16.41 -5.01 1.52
CA GLY A 432 -15.96 -3.79 0.87
C GLY A 432 -14.83 -3.06 1.60
N HIS A 433 -14.05 -3.72 2.47
CA HIS A 433 -13.07 -3.05 3.34
C HIS A 433 -11.99 -2.28 2.57
N ALA A 434 -11.29 -2.94 1.64
CA ALA A 434 -10.27 -2.30 0.81
C ALA A 434 -10.83 -1.07 0.06
N LYS A 435 -12.03 -1.20 -0.50
CA LYS A 435 -12.69 -0.11 -1.23
C LYS A 435 -13.04 1.06 -0.30
N LEU A 436 -13.58 0.76 0.89
CA LEU A 436 -13.88 1.75 1.90
C LEU A 436 -12.62 2.51 2.32
N ALA A 437 -11.53 1.80 2.64
CA ALA A 437 -10.26 2.39 3.09
C ALA A 437 -9.69 3.37 2.05
N VAL A 438 -9.60 2.93 0.79
CA VAL A 438 -9.06 3.75 -0.32
C VAL A 438 -9.99 4.93 -0.62
N ASN A 439 -11.31 4.72 -0.67
CA ASN A 439 -12.25 5.81 -0.91
C ASN A 439 -12.22 6.85 0.23
N THR A 440 -12.05 6.41 1.48
CA THR A 440 -11.89 7.31 2.63
C THR A 440 -10.68 8.21 2.44
N VAL A 441 -9.51 7.64 2.15
CA VAL A 441 -8.29 8.45 1.95
C VAL A 441 -8.42 9.38 0.74
N LYS A 442 -9.01 8.92 -0.38
CA LYS A 442 -9.27 9.79 -1.54
C LYS A 442 -10.20 10.95 -1.18
N TRP A 443 -11.27 10.69 -0.43
CA TRP A 443 -12.16 11.75 0.03
C TRP A 443 -11.44 12.71 0.97
N LEU A 444 -10.65 12.22 1.92
CA LEU A 444 -9.86 13.05 2.84
C LEU A 444 -8.83 13.92 2.10
N ALA A 445 -8.20 13.37 1.07
CA ALA A 445 -7.25 14.06 0.19
C ALA A 445 -7.92 15.03 -0.80
N LYS A 446 -9.26 15.04 -0.89
CA LYS A 446 -10.07 15.86 -1.82
C LYS A 446 -9.93 15.44 -3.29
N ASP A 447 -9.87 14.13 -3.51
CA ASP A 447 -9.68 13.48 -4.82
C ASP A 447 -10.94 12.72 -5.30
N LEU A 448 -12.06 12.88 -4.58
CA LEU A 448 -13.41 12.40 -4.93
C LEU A 448 -14.42 13.54 -5.03
#